data_AF-A0A836WS95-F1
#
_entry.id   AF-A0A836WS95-F1
#
_cell.length_a   1.000
_cell.length_b   1.000
_cell.length_c   1.000
_cell.angle_alpha   90.00
_cell.angle_beta   90.00
_cell.angle_gamma   90.00
#
_symmetry.space_group_name_H-M   'P 1'
#
loop_
_entity.id
_entity.type
_entity.pdbx_description
1 polymer ?
#
loop_
_entity_poly.entity_id
_entity_poly.type
_entity_poly.pdbx_seq_one_letter_code
_entity_poly.pdbx_strand_id
1 'polypeptide(L)'
;MARHKAPTGAVLLKRLQGLEGKPSQGFALLLISLSALPSEEEDDFWGELDDFLVDFKARYEGELYELSLGERAVLVKMTEQAEVGMISDIKDSVLRRVQQFYPEHFGMINQARLLRKIDLGFKLSHAIKFLEHFEKQPGKTGEGGMKMRGLQEGDIKMVLEVHHKVGPEQFKKIFV
;
A
#
# COMPACT_ATOMS: atom_id res chain seq x y z
N MET A 1 0.14 19.60 -11.95
CA MET A 1 0.03 20.27 -10.62
C MET A 1 1.20 19.82 -9.73
N ALA A 2 1.60 20.58 -8.71
CA ALA A 2 2.76 20.20 -7.87
C ALA A 2 2.35 19.09 -6.88
N ARG A 3 3.04 17.94 -6.90
CA ARG A 3 2.78 16.82 -5.97
C ARG A 3 2.95 17.24 -4.51
N HIS A 4 1.96 16.95 -3.68
CA HIS A 4 2.10 17.10 -2.23
C HIS A 4 2.98 15.98 -1.68
N LYS A 5 4.23 16.31 -1.35
CA LYS A 5 5.19 15.32 -0.86
C LYS A 5 4.87 14.92 0.58
N ALA A 6 4.17 13.80 0.75
CA ALA A 6 3.89 13.22 2.06
C ALA A 6 5.19 12.67 2.71
N PRO A 7 5.26 12.59 4.05
CA PRO A 7 6.33 11.91 4.75
C PRO A 7 6.51 10.45 4.29
N THR A 8 7.75 9.94 4.34
CA THR A 8 8.08 8.61 3.80
C THR A 8 7.66 7.46 4.72
N GLY A 9 7.70 6.23 4.20
CA GLY A 9 7.51 5.00 4.97
C GLY A 9 8.47 4.86 6.17
N ALA A 10 9.71 5.33 6.06
CA ALA A 10 10.64 5.38 7.19
C ALA A 10 10.15 6.27 8.36
N VAL A 11 9.45 7.38 8.06
CA VAL A 11 8.84 8.23 9.09
C VAL A 11 7.66 7.51 9.74
N LEU A 12 6.82 6.85 8.94
CA LEU A 12 5.73 6.02 9.46
C LEU A 12 6.24 4.89 10.36
N LEU A 13 7.32 4.20 9.97
CA LEU A 13 7.90 3.13 10.76
C LEU A 13 8.32 3.65 12.14
N LYS A 14 9.06 4.77 12.19
CA LYS A 14 9.42 5.43 13.46
C LYS A 14 8.19 5.82 14.27
N ARG A 15 7.15 6.32 13.61
CA ARG A 15 5.88 6.69 14.24
C ARG A 15 5.21 5.50 14.91
N LEU A 16 5.17 4.34 14.25
CA LEU A 16 4.59 3.11 14.79
C LEU A 16 5.43 2.50 15.91
N GLN A 17 6.76 2.48 15.77
CA GLN A 17 7.67 2.06 16.84
C GLN A 17 7.48 2.92 18.11
N GLY A 18 7.25 4.23 17.95
CA GLY A 18 6.93 5.13 19.06
C GLY A 18 5.59 4.89 19.76
N LEU A 19 4.73 4.02 19.20
CA LEU A 19 3.48 3.55 19.81
C LEU A 19 3.67 2.23 20.58
N GLU A 20 4.80 1.54 20.46
CA GLU A 20 5.05 0.33 21.23
C GLU A 20 5.00 0.61 22.73
N GLY A 21 4.29 -0.25 23.46
CA GLY A 21 4.04 -0.07 24.90
C GLY A 21 3.01 1.02 25.25
N LYS A 22 2.41 1.71 24.26
CA LYS A 22 1.32 2.68 24.47
C LYS A 22 -0.01 2.10 23.99
N PRO A 23 -1.15 2.60 24.52
CA PRO A 23 -2.46 2.23 23.98
C PRO A 23 -2.59 2.66 22.51
N SER A 24 -2.65 1.68 21.62
CA SER A 24 -2.89 1.85 20.18
C SER A 24 -4.34 1.53 19.79
N GLN A 25 -5.22 1.25 20.77
CA GLN A 25 -6.63 0.98 20.53
C GLN A 25 -7.32 2.15 19.83
N GLY A 26 -8.15 1.81 18.84
CA GLY A 26 -8.84 2.80 18.01
C GLY A 26 -7.97 3.44 16.94
N PHE A 27 -6.68 3.12 16.83
CA PHE A 27 -5.90 3.49 15.65
C PHE A 27 -5.95 2.39 14.59
N ALA A 28 -6.07 2.80 13.34
CA ALA A 28 -5.97 1.94 12.18
C ALA A 28 -4.97 2.51 11.18
N LEU A 29 -4.24 1.60 10.54
CA LEU A 29 -3.43 1.90 9.39
C LEU A 29 -4.17 1.44 8.14
N LEU A 30 -4.46 2.39 7.25
CA LEU A 30 -5.07 2.16 5.95
C LEU A 30 -3.96 2.14 4.90
N LEU A 31 -3.75 1.00 4.25
CA LEU A 31 -2.76 0.82 3.20
C LEU A 31 -3.46 0.84 1.84
N ILE A 32 -3.05 1.77 0.98
CA ILE A 32 -3.58 1.95 -0.37
C ILE A 32 -2.55 1.46 -1.37
N SER A 33 -2.90 0.44 -2.16
CA SER A 33 -2.00 -0.20 -3.12
C SER A 33 -2.49 0.00 -4.54
N LEU A 34 -1.68 0.72 -5.31
CA LEU A 34 -1.91 1.07 -6.72
C LEU A 34 -0.75 0.60 -7.60
N SER A 35 -0.04 -0.45 -7.16
CA SER A 35 1.12 -1.02 -7.84
C SER A 35 0.84 -1.57 -9.25
N ALA A 36 -0.44 -1.75 -9.61
CA ALA A 36 -0.87 -2.22 -10.92
C ALA A 36 -0.97 -1.07 -11.95
N LEU A 37 -0.88 0.18 -11.51
CA LEU A 37 -0.94 1.35 -12.38
C LEU A 37 0.45 1.78 -12.84
N PRO A 38 0.55 2.37 -14.05
CA PRO A 38 1.80 3.03 -14.46
C PRO A 38 2.11 4.17 -13.49
N SER A 39 3.40 4.30 -13.14
CA SER A 39 3.88 5.26 -12.14
C SER A 39 4.79 6.31 -12.80
N GLU A 40 4.26 6.99 -13.82
CA GLU A 40 4.97 8.10 -14.45
C GLU A 40 4.88 9.36 -13.57
N GLU A 41 5.97 10.13 -13.48
CA GLU A 41 6.08 11.28 -12.58
C GLU A 41 5.16 12.44 -12.97
N GLU A 42 4.78 12.53 -14.26
CA GLU A 42 3.97 13.61 -14.84
C GLU A 42 2.49 13.24 -15.06
N ASP A 43 1.97 12.24 -14.35
CA ASP A 43 0.55 11.88 -14.47
C ASP A 43 -0.33 12.68 -13.50
N ASP A 44 -1.34 13.36 -14.05
CA ASP A 44 -2.36 14.12 -13.31
C ASP A 44 -3.12 13.25 -12.31
N PHE A 45 -3.25 11.94 -12.57
CA PHE A 45 -3.85 10.98 -11.64
C PHE A 45 -3.22 11.05 -10.24
N TRP A 46 -1.88 11.05 -10.16
CA TRP A 46 -1.18 11.03 -8.88
C TRP A 46 -1.34 12.35 -8.14
N GLY A 47 -1.39 13.48 -8.87
CA GLY A 47 -1.70 14.79 -8.30
C GLY A 47 -3.10 14.82 -7.70
N GLU A 48 -4.13 14.41 -8.45
CA GLU A 48 -5.50 14.38 -7.95
C GLU A 48 -5.72 13.37 -6.81
N LEU A 49 -4.95 12.28 -6.78
CA LEU A 49 -4.96 11.34 -5.69
C LEU A 49 -4.36 11.96 -4.42
N ASP A 50 -3.21 12.62 -4.54
CA ASP A 50 -2.55 13.27 -3.42
C ASP A 50 -3.44 14.38 -2.83
N ASP A 51 -4.08 15.20 -3.67
CA ASP A 51 -5.04 16.24 -3.25
C ASP A 51 -6.21 15.62 -2.46
N PHE A 52 -6.81 14.56 -2.99
CA PHE A 52 -7.87 13.82 -2.30
C PHE A 52 -7.40 13.27 -0.95
N LEU A 53 -6.19 12.71 -0.87
CA LEU A 53 -5.67 12.13 0.36
C LEU A 53 -5.31 13.21 1.40
N VAL A 54 -4.92 14.40 0.96
CA VAL A 54 -4.74 15.58 1.81
C VAL A 54 -6.07 16.04 2.42
N ASP A 55 -7.14 16.07 1.63
CA ASP A 55 -8.48 16.38 2.13
C ASP A 55 -9.00 15.29 3.06
N PHE A 56 -8.78 14.02 2.71
CA PHE A 56 -9.17 12.87 3.50
C PHE A 56 -8.51 12.90 4.88
N LYS A 57 -7.18 13.10 4.95
CA LYS A 57 -6.49 13.17 6.24
C LYS A 57 -6.95 14.38 7.06
N ALA A 58 -7.29 15.50 6.42
CA ALA A 58 -7.80 16.68 7.14
C ALA A 58 -9.19 16.41 7.75
N ARG A 59 -10.10 15.79 6.97
CA ARG A 59 -11.45 15.43 7.40
C ARG A 59 -11.47 14.46 8.57
N TYR A 60 -10.55 13.50 8.58
CA TYR A 60 -10.50 12.42 9.56
C TYR A 60 -9.38 12.55 10.59
N GLU A 61 -8.76 13.72 10.69
CA GLU A 61 -7.65 14.01 11.61
C GLU A 61 -6.52 12.94 11.54
N GLY A 62 -6.22 12.52 10.31
CA GLY A 62 -5.25 11.48 9.99
C GLY A 62 -3.85 11.99 9.65
N GLU A 63 -2.93 11.04 9.56
CA GLU A 63 -1.55 11.25 9.12
C GLU A 63 -1.33 10.48 7.80
N LEU A 64 -0.97 11.17 6.72
CA LEU A 64 -0.71 10.58 5.39
C LEU A 64 0.79 10.34 5.19
N TYR A 65 1.12 9.23 4.55
CA TYR A 65 2.47 8.79 4.25
C TYR A 65 2.58 8.22 2.84
N GLU A 66 3.71 8.47 2.19
CA GLU A 66 4.09 7.86 0.92
C GLU A 66 5.07 6.71 1.20
N LEU A 67 4.66 5.47 0.86
CA LEU A 67 5.52 4.29 1.04
C LEU A 67 6.39 4.08 -0.21
N SER A 68 5.79 4.24 -1.38
CA SER A 68 6.44 4.19 -2.70
C SER A 68 5.61 5.01 -3.69
N LEU A 69 6.04 5.09 -4.96
CA LEU A 69 5.28 5.76 -6.02
C LEU A 69 3.83 5.26 -6.11
N GLY A 70 3.60 3.94 -5.99
CA GLY A 70 2.27 3.34 -6.10
C GLY A 70 1.63 2.95 -4.77
N GLU A 71 2.23 3.28 -3.63
CA GLU A 71 1.76 2.84 -2.32
C GLU A 71 1.64 4.01 -1.36
N ARG A 72 0.46 4.17 -0.75
CA ARG A 72 0.18 5.21 0.25
C ARG A 72 -0.28 4.55 1.55
N ALA A 73 -0.08 5.24 2.66
CA ALA A 73 -0.58 4.84 3.95
C ALA A 73 -1.24 6.01 4.69
N VAL A 74 -2.38 5.76 5.33
CA VAL A 74 -3.03 6.73 6.20
C VAL A 74 -3.19 6.13 7.59
N LEU A 75 -2.58 6.76 8.59
CA LEU A 75 -2.78 6.45 9.99
C LEU A 75 -3.93 7.31 10.51
N VAL A 76 -5.01 6.67 10.97
CA VAL A 76 -6.22 7.36 11.43
C VAL A 76 -6.70 6.80 12.75
N LYS A 77 -7.40 7.63 13.53
CA LYS A 77 -8.25 7.13 14.60
C LYS A 77 -9.59 6.71 13.99
N MET A 78 -9.95 5.44 14.16
CA MET A 78 -11.12 4.86 13.50
C MET A 78 -12.01 4.17 14.52
N THR A 79 -13.25 4.66 14.62
CA THR A 79 -14.32 4.00 15.35
C THR A 79 -15.07 3.04 14.42
N GLU A 80 -15.77 2.06 14.98
CA GLU A 80 -16.59 1.13 14.18
C GLU A 80 -17.63 1.85 13.30
N GLN A 81 -18.19 2.96 13.81
CA GLN A 81 -19.18 3.77 13.11
C GLN A 81 -18.58 4.52 11.91
N ALA A 82 -17.33 5.00 12.04
CA ALA A 82 -16.67 5.75 10.99
C ALA A 82 -15.99 4.86 9.95
N GLU A 83 -15.70 3.60 10.28
CA GLU A 83 -14.95 2.67 9.44
C GLU A 83 -15.56 2.51 8.04
N VAL A 84 -16.87 2.23 7.97
CA VAL A 84 -17.55 2.00 6.68
C VAL A 84 -17.45 3.24 5.81
N GLY A 85 -17.68 4.43 6.38
CA GLY A 85 -17.58 5.70 5.66
C GLY A 85 -16.17 5.96 5.14
N MET A 86 -15.15 5.82 6.00
CA MET A 86 -13.75 6.03 5.63
C MET A 86 -13.28 5.07 4.52
N ILE A 87 -13.65 3.78 4.62
CA ILE A 87 -13.28 2.76 3.64
C ILE A 87 -13.94 3.05 2.29
N SER A 88 -15.23 3.36 2.28
CA SER A 88 -15.98 3.68 1.05
C SER A 88 -15.47 4.97 0.41
N ASP A 89 -15.22 6.01 1.20
CA ASP A 89 -14.69 7.29 0.72
C ASP A 89 -13.38 7.10 -0.07
N ILE A 90 -12.42 6.34 0.48
CA ILE A 90 -11.16 6.04 -0.21
C ILE A 90 -11.42 5.18 -1.44
N LYS A 91 -12.09 4.03 -1.28
CA LYS A 91 -12.26 3.06 -2.37
C LYS A 91 -12.95 3.70 -3.56
N ASP A 92 -14.06 4.38 -3.35
CA ASP A 92 -14.84 4.97 -4.42
C ASP A 92 -14.08 6.11 -5.10
N SER A 93 -13.39 6.95 -4.33
CA SER A 93 -12.62 8.07 -4.88
C SER A 93 -11.42 7.61 -5.69
N VAL A 94 -10.74 6.54 -5.24
CA VAL A 94 -9.62 5.93 -5.94
C VAL A 94 -10.12 5.21 -7.20
N LEU A 95 -11.15 4.36 -7.10
CA LEU A 95 -11.69 3.61 -8.24
C LEU A 95 -12.24 4.54 -9.32
N ARG A 96 -12.96 5.61 -8.96
CA ARG A 96 -13.44 6.62 -9.92
C ARG A 96 -12.28 7.29 -10.68
N ARG A 97 -11.19 7.63 -9.99
CA ARG A 97 -9.99 8.20 -10.63
C ARG A 97 -9.32 7.17 -11.54
N VAL A 98 -9.15 5.93 -11.09
CA VAL A 98 -8.58 4.88 -11.96
C VAL A 98 -9.42 4.70 -13.22
N GLN A 99 -10.75 4.70 -13.09
CA GLN A 99 -11.64 4.60 -14.25
C GLN A 99 -11.52 5.79 -15.20
N GLN A 100 -11.25 6.98 -14.69
CA GLN A 100 -11.10 8.20 -15.48
C GLN A 100 -9.73 8.29 -16.20
N PHE A 101 -8.64 7.96 -15.50
CA PHE A 101 -7.27 8.16 -16.00
C PHE A 101 -6.65 6.90 -16.61
N TYR A 102 -7.01 5.71 -16.11
CA TYR A 102 -6.51 4.42 -16.59
C TYR A 102 -7.64 3.41 -16.82
N PRO A 103 -8.63 3.72 -17.69
CA PRO A 103 -9.78 2.86 -17.92
C PRO A 103 -9.39 1.43 -18.33
N GLU A 104 -8.30 1.27 -19.07
CA GLU A 104 -7.73 -0.02 -19.49
C GLU A 104 -7.13 -0.85 -18.34
N HIS A 105 -6.66 -0.20 -17.28
CA HIS A 105 -6.11 -0.87 -16.09
C HIS A 105 -7.17 -1.14 -15.02
N PHE A 106 -8.37 -0.56 -15.13
CA PHE A 106 -9.43 -0.68 -14.12
C PHE A 106 -9.78 -2.15 -13.80
N GLY A 107 -9.89 -3.00 -14.82
CA GLY A 107 -10.16 -4.43 -14.66
C GLY A 107 -9.01 -5.22 -14.00
N MET A 108 -7.80 -4.67 -13.95
CA MET A 108 -6.62 -5.29 -13.34
C MET A 108 -6.48 -4.94 -11.85
N ILE A 109 -7.26 -3.97 -11.34
CA ILE A 109 -7.22 -3.59 -9.93
C ILE A 109 -7.82 -4.70 -9.08
N ASN A 110 -6.98 -5.30 -8.25
CA ASN A 110 -7.44 -6.20 -7.19
C ASN A 110 -8.05 -5.38 -6.05
N GLN A 111 -9.37 -5.20 -6.06
CA GLN A 111 -10.09 -4.41 -5.05
C GLN A 111 -9.94 -4.93 -3.62
N ALA A 112 -9.63 -6.22 -3.42
CA ALA A 112 -9.36 -6.79 -2.10
C ALA A 112 -7.99 -6.36 -1.56
N ARG A 113 -7.06 -5.98 -2.45
CA ARG A 113 -5.73 -5.47 -2.11
C ARG A 113 -5.62 -3.95 -2.19
N LEU A 114 -6.51 -3.30 -2.92
CA LEU A 114 -6.56 -1.86 -3.13
C LEU A 114 -6.49 -1.06 -1.82
N LEU A 115 -7.31 -1.45 -0.84
CA LEU A 115 -7.33 -0.83 0.48
C LEU A 115 -7.33 -1.92 1.55
N ARG A 116 -6.26 -1.98 2.34
CA ARG A 116 -6.14 -2.91 3.47
C ARG A 116 -6.13 -2.13 4.79
N LYS A 117 -7.02 -2.52 5.69
CA LYS A 117 -7.04 -2.03 7.08
C LYS A 117 -6.17 -2.92 7.96
N ILE A 118 -5.32 -2.31 8.78
CA ILE A 118 -4.63 -2.95 9.89
C ILE A 118 -5.07 -2.25 11.19
N ASP A 119 -5.77 -2.98 12.05
CA ASP A 119 -6.11 -2.52 13.39
C ASP A 119 -4.86 -2.57 14.28
N LEU A 120 -4.39 -1.40 14.72
CA LEU A 120 -3.16 -1.29 15.50
C LEU A 120 -3.36 -1.66 16.97
N GLY A 121 -4.59 -1.73 17.48
CA GLY A 121 -4.88 -2.24 18.81
C GLY A 121 -4.46 -3.70 18.97
N PHE A 122 -4.56 -4.48 17.90
CA PHE A 122 -4.24 -5.92 17.91
C PHE A 122 -3.01 -6.29 17.07
N LYS A 123 -2.70 -5.50 16.04
CA LYS A 123 -1.70 -5.87 15.02
C LYS A 123 -0.56 -4.86 14.87
N LEU A 124 -0.30 -4.02 15.88
CA LEU A 124 0.81 -3.05 15.83
C LEU A 124 2.16 -3.71 15.47
N SER A 125 2.53 -4.79 16.15
CA SER A 125 3.79 -5.50 15.91
C SER A 125 3.89 -6.09 14.49
N HIS A 126 2.76 -6.51 13.92
CA HIS A 126 2.70 -6.94 12.52
C HIS A 126 2.85 -5.76 11.56
N ALA A 127 2.20 -4.62 11.83
CA ALA A 127 2.34 -3.41 11.02
C ALA A 127 3.80 -2.92 10.99
N ILE A 128 4.49 -2.93 12.15
CA ILE A 128 5.92 -2.59 12.25
C ILE A 128 6.75 -3.55 11.41
N LYS A 129 6.64 -4.87 11.61
CA LYS A 129 7.38 -5.88 10.83
C LYS A 129 7.11 -5.77 9.32
N PHE A 130 5.88 -5.47 8.94
CA PHE A 130 5.51 -5.23 7.55
C PHE A 130 6.30 -4.05 6.97
N LEU A 131 6.31 -2.90 7.66
CA LEU A 131 7.04 -1.72 7.20
C LEU A 131 8.56 -1.92 7.22
N GLU A 132 9.11 -2.60 8.22
CA GLU A 132 10.53 -2.96 8.26
C GLU A 132 10.92 -3.81 7.05
N HIS A 133 10.06 -4.76 6.66
CA HIS A 133 10.29 -5.56 5.47
C HIS A 133 10.13 -4.73 4.19
N PHE A 134 9.12 -3.86 4.14
CA PHE A 134 8.85 -2.98 3.00
C PHE A 134 10.04 -2.05 2.71
N GLU A 135 10.61 -1.40 3.74
CA GLU A 135 11.76 -0.50 3.62
C GLU A 135 13.05 -1.24 3.21
N LYS A 136 13.19 -2.51 3.60
CA LYS A 136 14.33 -3.36 3.23
C LYS A 136 14.23 -3.93 1.82
N GLN A 137 13.09 -3.80 1.13
CA GLN A 137 12.95 -4.27 -0.25
C GLN A 137 13.62 -3.30 -1.23
N PRO A 138 14.68 -3.71 -1.95
CA PRO A 138 15.33 -2.86 -2.94
C PRO A 138 14.36 -2.54 -4.08
N GLY A 139 14.18 -1.25 -4.38
CA GLY A 139 13.33 -0.73 -5.47
C GLY A 139 11.90 -0.34 -5.07
N LYS A 140 11.59 -0.23 -3.76
CA LYS A 140 10.28 0.29 -3.28
C LYS A 140 10.36 1.57 -2.47
N THR A 141 11.50 1.85 -1.86
CA THR A 141 11.80 3.15 -1.27
C THR A 141 12.14 4.12 -2.40
N GLY A 142 11.48 5.28 -2.40
CA GLY A 142 11.39 6.21 -3.52
C GLY A 142 12.71 6.44 -4.28
N GLU A 143 12.76 5.89 -5.48
CA GLU A 143 13.41 6.36 -6.71
C GLU A 143 13.26 5.23 -7.75
N GLY A 144 12.44 5.47 -8.77
CA GLY A 144 12.27 4.54 -9.88
C GLY A 144 10.94 3.76 -9.85
N GLY A 145 10.07 4.12 -10.80
CA GLY A 145 8.80 3.46 -11.06
C GLY A 145 8.93 1.95 -11.17
N MET A 146 7.88 1.29 -10.72
CA MET A 146 7.73 -0.16 -10.67
C MET A 146 7.69 -0.73 -12.10
N LYS A 147 8.86 -0.87 -12.73
CA LYS A 147 9.04 -1.89 -13.78
C LYS A 147 8.81 -3.21 -13.07
N MET A 148 7.90 -4.05 -13.57
CA MET A 148 7.82 -5.44 -13.15
C MET A 148 9.24 -6.01 -13.11
N ARG A 149 9.77 -6.22 -11.90
CA ARG A 149 11.14 -6.69 -11.74
C ARG A 149 11.16 -8.11 -12.27
N GLY A 150 11.97 -8.34 -13.30
CA GLY A 150 12.27 -9.70 -13.74
C GLY A 150 12.81 -10.51 -12.57
N LEU A 151 12.42 -11.79 -12.49
CA LEU A 151 12.88 -12.71 -11.45
C LEU A 151 14.40 -12.61 -11.32
N GLN A 152 14.91 -12.32 -10.12
CA GLN A 152 16.35 -12.35 -9.88
C GLN A 152 16.81 -13.78 -9.68
N GLU A 153 18.11 -14.03 -9.82
CA GLU A 153 18.70 -15.37 -9.67
C GLU A 153 18.37 -16.04 -8.32
N GLY A 154 18.20 -15.25 -7.24
CA GLY A 154 17.75 -15.75 -5.95
C GLY A 154 16.29 -16.24 -5.96
N ASP A 155 15.41 -15.52 -6.66
CA ASP A 155 14.00 -15.90 -6.81
C ASP A 155 13.87 -17.13 -7.71
N ILE A 156 14.68 -17.21 -8.78
CA ILE A 156 14.76 -18.36 -9.68
C ILE A 156 15.21 -19.61 -8.89
N LYS A 157 16.23 -19.48 -8.04
CA LYS A 157 16.69 -20.58 -7.19
C LYS A 157 15.61 -21.05 -6.23
N MET A 158 14.92 -20.13 -5.55
CA MET A 158 13.83 -20.47 -4.64
C MET A 158 12.68 -21.19 -5.37
N VAL A 159 12.30 -20.72 -6.55
CA VAL A 159 11.25 -21.34 -7.37
C VAL A 159 11.67 -22.74 -7.85
N LEU A 160 12.92 -22.92 -8.25
CA LEU A 160 13.47 -24.22 -8.64
C LEU A 160 13.55 -25.18 -7.44
N GLU A 161 13.93 -24.70 -6.26
CA GLU A 161 13.93 -25.49 -5.02
C GLU A 161 12.51 -25.95 -4.64
N VAL A 162 11.52 -25.06 -4.76
CA VAL A 162 10.12 -25.43 -4.52
C VAL A 162 9.66 -26.46 -5.55
N HIS A 163 9.94 -26.26 -6.84
CA HIS A 163 9.64 -27.23 -7.90
C HIS A 163 10.27 -28.60 -7.62
N HIS A 164 11.53 -28.63 -7.18
CA HIS A 164 12.23 -29.88 -6.85
C HIS A 164 11.62 -30.57 -5.62
N LYS A 165 11.14 -29.80 -4.64
CA LYS A 165 10.58 -30.31 -3.40
C LYS A 165 9.14 -30.82 -3.53
N VAL A 166 8.31 -30.17 -4.34
CA VAL A 166 6.88 -30.50 -4.46
C VAL A 166 6.55 -31.29 -5.72
N GLY A 167 7.47 -31.33 -6.68
CA GLY A 167 7.26 -32.00 -7.97
C GLY A 167 6.35 -31.21 -8.93
N PRO A 168 6.40 -31.54 -10.23
CA PRO A 168 5.81 -30.73 -11.29
C PRO A 168 4.28 -30.57 -11.20
N GLU A 169 3.56 -31.61 -10.77
CA GLU A 169 2.09 -31.60 -10.71
C GLU A 169 1.53 -30.72 -9.58
N GLN A 170 2.19 -30.71 -8.41
CA GLN A 170 1.81 -29.84 -7.30
C GLN A 170 2.31 -28.42 -7.51
N PHE A 171 3.47 -28.25 -8.17
CA PHE A 171 4.01 -26.94 -8.49
C PHE A 171 3.07 -26.14 -9.40
N LYS A 172 2.53 -26.76 -10.45
CA LYS A 172 1.56 -26.12 -11.35
C LYS A 172 0.36 -25.56 -10.59
N LYS A 173 -0.20 -26.31 -9.63
CA LYS A 173 -1.35 -25.85 -8.83
C LYS A 173 -1.06 -24.65 -7.92
N ILE A 174 0.21 -24.42 -7.58
CA ILE A 174 0.62 -23.37 -6.63
C ILE A 174 0.98 -22.06 -7.37
N PHE A 175 1.49 -22.15 -8.59
CA PHE A 175 2.09 -21.01 -9.29
C PHE A 175 1.53 -20.70 -10.69
N VAL A 176 0.71 -21.59 -11.26
CA VAL A 176 0.06 -21.43 -12.58
C VAL A 176 -1.45 -21.48 -12.41
#